data_AF-A0A9D2C2W6-F1
#
_entry.id   AF-A0A9D2C2W6-F1
#
_cell.length_a   1.000
_cell.length_b   1.000
_cell.length_c   1.000
_cell.angle_alpha   90.00
_cell.angle_beta   90.00
_cell.angle_gamma   90.00
#
_symmetry.space_group_name_H-M   'P 1'
#
loop_
_entity.id
_entity.type
_entity.pdbx_description
1 polymer ?
#
loop_
_entity_poly.entity_id
_entity_poly.type
_entity_poly.pdbx_seq_one_letter_code
_entity_poly.pdbx_strand_id
1 'polypeptide(L)'
;MSPNGPKPQHPNSKEEMRRMQADAVRRVQEMQSRARLRVDPPRGNKPPGPPEKSEAPEKPEMTSQHSPQPSADTLLSSLMKDQERTLILALLVLLGGEKERSDLLFALLFLLL
;
A
#
# COMPACT_ATOMS: atom_id res chain seq x y z
N MET A 1 -5.56 50.43 -3.18
CA MET A 1 -5.90 49.27 -4.02
C MET A 1 -4.68 48.39 -4.20
N SER A 2 -4.75 47.18 -3.64
CA SER A 2 -4.03 45.95 -4.03
C SER A 2 -2.53 45.77 -3.70
N PRO A 3 -2.14 44.50 -3.41
CA PRO A 3 -1.26 44.17 -2.30
C PRO A 3 0.13 43.68 -2.75
N ASN A 4 1.16 44.00 -1.97
CA ASN A 4 2.48 43.37 -2.08
C ASN A 4 2.44 42.00 -1.38
N GLY A 5 2.01 40.97 -2.09
CA GLY A 5 2.22 39.58 -1.69
C GLY A 5 3.61 39.12 -2.13
N PRO A 6 4.37 38.38 -1.30
CA PRO A 6 5.65 37.81 -1.72
C PRO A 6 5.41 36.81 -2.87
N LYS A 7 6.12 36.99 -3.98
CA LYS A 7 6.10 36.05 -5.11
C LYS A 7 6.57 34.67 -4.62
N PRO A 8 5.86 33.56 -4.92
CA PRO A 8 6.34 32.23 -4.60
C PRO A 8 7.57 31.95 -5.45
N GLN A 9 8.73 32.00 -4.81
CA GLN A 9 9.99 31.53 -5.40
C GLN A 9 9.92 30.00 -5.34
N HIS A 10 9.94 29.32 -6.50
CA HIS A 10 10.14 27.87 -6.58
C HIS A 10 11.58 27.51 -6.98
N PRO A 11 12.62 27.72 -6.13
CA PRO A 11 13.93 27.17 -6.43
C PRO A 11 14.18 25.80 -5.79
N ASN A 12 13.21 25.18 -5.08
CA ASN A 12 13.51 23.91 -4.42
C ASN A 12 12.31 23.04 -3.98
N SER A 13 11.33 22.81 -4.87
CA SER A 13 10.15 21.97 -4.58
C SER A 13 10.51 20.57 -4.02
N LYS A 14 11.63 19.99 -4.46
CA LYS A 14 12.15 18.72 -3.93
C LYS A 14 12.62 18.84 -2.48
N GLU A 15 13.25 19.94 -2.11
CA GLU A 15 13.71 20.17 -0.74
C GLU A 15 12.55 20.51 0.19
N GLU A 16 11.57 21.30 -0.27
CA GLU A 16 10.32 21.55 0.45
C GLU A 16 9.51 20.27 0.66
N MET A 17 9.41 19.42 -0.36
CA MET A 17 8.77 18.10 -0.24
C MET A 17 9.50 17.21 0.77
N ARG A 18 10.84 17.22 0.80
CA ARG A 18 11.61 16.48 1.82
C ARG A 18 11.39 17.01 3.23
N ARG A 19 11.32 18.33 3.40
CA ARG A 19 11.01 18.97 4.70
C ARG A 19 9.59 18.63 5.15
N MET A 20 8.62 18.70 4.24
CA MET A 20 7.23 18.32 4.51
C MET A 20 7.08 16.82 4.84
N GLN A 21 7.80 15.95 4.14
CA GLN A 21 7.86 14.51 4.46
C GLN A 21 8.45 14.26 5.85
N ALA A 22 9.55 14.93 6.20
CA ALA A 22 10.16 14.81 7.52
C ALA A 22 9.20 15.25 8.64
N ASP A 23 8.49 16.37 8.44
CA ASP A 23 7.49 16.85 9.39
C ASP A 23 6.26 15.93 9.47
N ALA A 24 5.80 15.39 8.35
CA ALA A 24 4.67 14.46 8.31
C ALA A 24 4.98 13.17 9.08
N VAL A 25 6.16 12.57 8.86
CA VAL A 25 6.61 11.37 9.57
C VAL A 25 6.69 11.62 11.08
N ARG A 26 7.26 12.76 11.49
CA ARG A 26 7.36 13.14 12.91
C ARG A 26 5.98 13.24 13.57
N ARG A 27 5.02 13.88 12.90
CA ARG A 27 3.63 14.04 13.41
C ARG A 27 2.88 12.71 13.48
N VAL A 28 3.05 11.84 12.48
CA VAL A 28 2.46 10.49 12.49
C VAL A 28 3.02 9.66 13.64
N GLN A 29 4.32 9.74 13.90
CA GLN A 29 4.95 9.00 14.99
C GLN A 29 4.45 9.47 16.37
N GLU A 30 4.31 10.78 16.58
CA GLU A 30 3.73 11.34 17.81
C GLU A 30 2.26 10.92 17.96
N MET A 31 1.49 10.92 16.87
CA MET A 31 0.09 10.50 16.89
C MET A 31 -0.05 9.00 17.16
N GLN A 32 0.82 8.17 16.59
CA GLN A 32 0.85 6.73 16.84
C GLN A 32 1.26 6.40 18.28
N SER A 33 2.25 7.10 18.85
CA SER A 33 2.64 6.90 20.25
C SER A 33 1.50 7.28 21.20
N ARG A 34 0.86 8.43 20.96
CA ARG A 34 -0.34 8.88 21.69
C ARG A 34 -1.54 7.94 21.52
N ALA A 35 -1.75 7.38 20.34
CA ALA A 35 -2.83 6.43 20.08
C ALA A 35 -2.60 5.10 20.80
N ARG A 36 -1.37 4.58 20.80
CA ARG A 36 -1.02 3.36 21.56
C ARG A 36 -1.30 3.55 23.06
N LEU A 37 -0.92 4.70 23.61
CA LEU A 37 -1.24 5.07 25.00
C LEU A 37 -2.74 5.23 25.29
N ARG A 38 -3.58 5.52 24.27
CA ARG A 38 -5.04 5.60 24.40
C ARG A 38 -5.77 4.28 24.13
N VAL A 39 -5.09 3.30 23.52
CA VAL A 39 -5.63 1.94 23.27
C VAL A 39 -5.39 1.00 24.46
N ASP A 40 -4.56 1.39 25.42
CA ASP A 40 -4.59 0.82 26.78
C ASP A 40 -5.66 1.53 27.61
N PRO A 41 -6.88 0.98 27.73
CA PRO A 41 -7.84 1.50 28.70
C PRO A 41 -7.28 1.26 30.10
N PRO A 42 -7.36 2.21 31.04
CA PRO A 42 -7.32 1.84 32.44
C PRO A 42 -8.46 0.82 32.67
N ARG A 43 -8.09 -0.43 32.92
CA ARG A 43 -9.00 -1.45 33.43
C ARG A 43 -9.49 -0.99 34.80
N GLY A 44 -10.68 -0.41 34.84
CA GLY A 44 -11.30 0.03 36.09
C GLY A 44 -12.75 0.50 35.90
N ASN A 45 -13.66 -0.47 35.95
CA ASN A 45 -15.10 -0.36 36.29
C ASN A 45 -16.10 0.25 35.26
N LYS A 46 -17.24 -0.44 35.08
CA LYS A 46 -18.39 -0.19 34.16
C LYS A 46 -19.68 -0.75 34.84
N PRO A 47 -20.97 -0.47 34.50
CA PRO A 47 -21.76 0.66 33.88
C PRO A 47 -23.05 1.02 34.74
N PRO A 48 -24.21 1.61 34.28
CA PRO A 48 -25.14 1.21 33.17
C PRO A 48 -25.77 2.35 32.28
N GLY A 49 -26.21 2.04 31.04
CA GLY A 49 -27.20 2.83 30.26
C GLY A 49 -27.05 2.88 28.71
N PRO A 50 -27.98 2.33 27.89
CA PRO A 50 -28.02 2.38 26.39
C PRO A 50 -29.25 3.17 25.83
N PRO A 51 -29.51 3.30 24.50
CA PRO A 51 -28.66 3.56 23.32
C PRO A 51 -29.15 4.79 22.49
N GLU A 52 -28.29 5.64 21.92
CA GLU A 52 -28.72 6.59 20.88
C GLU A 52 -27.77 6.63 19.67
N LYS A 53 -28.38 6.51 18.50
CA LYS A 53 -27.80 6.58 17.15
C LYS A 53 -27.54 8.04 16.76
N SER A 54 -26.48 8.21 15.96
CA SER A 54 -26.26 9.25 14.95
C SER A 54 -26.22 10.72 15.40
N GLU A 55 -25.03 11.30 15.33
CA GLU A 55 -24.70 12.28 14.26
C GLU A 55 -23.17 12.48 14.25
N ALA A 56 -22.50 11.77 13.34
CA ALA A 56 -21.13 12.10 12.96
C ALA A 56 -21.22 13.02 11.74
N PRO A 57 -20.76 14.29 11.81
CA PRO A 57 -20.67 15.13 10.63
C PRO A 57 -19.48 14.66 9.79
N GLU A 58 -19.84 14.13 8.62
CA GLU A 58 -19.14 14.09 7.34
C GLU A 58 -17.60 13.92 7.31
N LYS A 59 -17.20 12.78 6.73
CA LYS A 59 -16.03 12.57 5.85
C LYS A 59 -15.29 13.85 5.44
N PRO A 60 -13.95 13.79 5.52
CA PRO A 60 -13.21 13.78 4.26
C PRO A 60 -13.02 12.33 3.83
N GLU A 61 -13.59 11.96 2.68
CA GLU A 61 -13.02 10.87 1.91
C GLU A 61 -11.56 11.17 1.69
N MET A 62 -10.70 10.28 2.19
CA MET A 62 -9.41 9.91 1.59
C MET A 62 -8.61 8.98 2.51
N THR A 63 -9.23 8.28 3.47
CA THR A 63 -8.80 6.89 3.65
C THR A 63 -9.31 6.15 2.44
N SER A 64 -8.50 6.14 1.39
CA SER A 64 -8.57 5.09 0.39
C SER A 64 -8.55 3.81 1.21
N GLN A 65 -9.72 3.24 1.46
CA GLN A 65 -9.88 1.80 1.40
C GLN A 65 -9.42 1.45 -0.01
N HIS A 66 -8.10 1.39 -0.18
CA HIS A 66 -7.54 0.45 -1.10
C HIS A 66 -7.90 -0.88 -0.42
N SER A 67 -9.12 -1.37 -0.67
CA SER A 67 -9.21 -2.74 -1.16
C SER A 67 -8.00 -2.88 -2.06
N PRO A 68 -7.01 -3.74 -1.77
CA PRO A 68 -5.86 -3.85 -2.64
C PRO A 68 -6.47 -4.19 -3.99
N GLN A 69 -6.63 -3.20 -4.86
CA GLN A 69 -6.84 -3.46 -6.26
C GLN A 69 -5.63 -4.30 -6.59
N PRO A 70 -5.82 -5.49 -7.18
CA PRO A 70 -4.69 -6.31 -7.55
C PRO A 70 -3.89 -5.51 -8.57
N SER A 71 -2.92 -4.73 -8.08
CA SER A 71 -1.97 -4.00 -8.89
C SER A 71 -1.18 -5.05 -9.64
N ALA A 72 -0.75 -4.75 -10.87
CA ALA A 72 0.12 -5.65 -11.62
C ALA A 72 1.32 -6.11 -10.77
N ASP A 73 1.84 -5.23 -9.91
CA ASP A 73 2.89 -5.55 -8.94
C ASP A 73 2.52 -6.68 -7.97
N THR A 74 1.28 -6.75 -7.48
CA THR A 74 0.81 -7.82 -6.58
C THR A 74 0.66 -9.16 -7.28
N LEU A 75 0.24 -9.15 -8.55
CA LEU A 75 0.13 -10.36 -9.36
C LEU A 75 1.51 -10.89 -9.76
N LEU A 76 2.40 -10.00 -10.20
CA LEU A 76 3.78 -10.34 -10.56
C LEU A 76 4.58 -10.79 -9.34
N SER A 77 4.44 -10.13 -8.19
CA SER A 77 5.09 -10.58 -6.95
C SER A 77 4.54 -11.91 -6.45
N SER A 78 3.24 -12.17 -6.61
CA SER A 78 2.66 -13.48 -6.33
C SER A 78 3.17 -14.56 -7.28
N LEU A 79 3.38 -14.22 -8.55
CA LEU A 79 3.97 -15.12 -9.55
C LEU A 79 5.42 -15.46 -9.17
N MET A 80 6.23 -14.45 -8.86
CA MET A 80 7.66 -14.59 -8.52
C MET A 80 7.93 -15.12 -7.11
N LYS A 81 6.89 -15.25 -6.27
CA LYS A 81 7.00 -15.80 -4.91
C LYS A 81 7.37 -17.29 -4.92
N ASP A 82 6.95 -18.00 -5.95
CA ASP A 82 7.27 -19.41 -6.14
C ASP A 82 8.41 -19.53 -7.16
N GLN A 83 9.64 -19.71 -6.66
CA GLN A 83 10.83 -19.78 -7.52
C GLN A 83 10.80 -20.96 -8.49
N GLU A 84 10.24 -22.11 -8.09
CA GLU A 84 10.20 -23.31 -8.93
C GLU A 84 9.22 -23.11 -10.10
N ARG A 85 8.00 -22.65 -9.80
CA ARG A 85 7.01 -22.34 -10.84
C ARG A 85 7.46 -21.20 -11.74
N THR A 86 8.07 -20.17 -11.16
CA THR A 86 8.62 -19.04 -11.92
C THR A 86 9.72 -19.49 -12.88
N LEU A 87 10.60 -20.39 -12.44
CA LEU A 87 11.65 -20.95 -13.29
C LEU A 87 11.05 -21.76 -14.44
N ILE A 88 10.06 -22.61 -14.17
CA ILE A 88 9.37 -23.41 -15.20
C ILE A 88 8.68 -22.48 -16.23
N LEU A 89 8.02 -21.41 -15.77
CA LEU A 89 7.40 -20.41 -16.65
C LEU A 89 8.44 -19.63 -17.48
N ALA A 90 9.58 -19.26 -16.89
CA ALA A 90 10.66 -18.61 -17.61
C ALA A 90 11.25 -19.54 -18.68
N LEU A 91 11.41 -20.83 -18.37
CA LEU A 91 11.82 -21.85 -19.33
C LEU A 91 10.79 -22.04 -20.44
N LEU A 92 9.49 -22.05 -20.13
CA LEU A 92 8.41 -22.09 -21.12
C LEU A 92 8.46 -20.90 -22.08
N VAL A 93 8.68 -19.69 -21.57
CA VAL A 93 8.82 -18.47 -22.41
C VAL A 93 10.08 -18.54 -23.27
N LEU A 94 11.21 -18.95 -22.68
CA LEU A 94 12.49 -19.04 -23.39
C LEU A 94 12.46 -20.11 -24.48
N LEU A 95 11.80 -21.24 -24.22
CA LEU A 95 11.79 -22.40 -25.09
C LEU A 95 10.60 -22.42 -26.06
N GLY A 96 9.53 -21.66 -25.79
CA GLY A 96 8.30 -21.64 -26.59
C GLY A 96 8.47 -21.12 -28.02
N GLY A 97 9.62 -20.52 -28.34
CA GLY A 97 9.98 -20.15 -29.71
C GLY A 97 10.46 -21.31 -30.57
N GLU A 98 10.81 -22.46 -29.99
CA GLU A 98 11.38 -23.61 -30.70
C GLU A 98 10.37 -24.75 -30.84
N LYS A 99 9.99 -25.05 -32.10
CA LYS A 99 9.01 -26.12 -32.41
C LYS A 99 9.56 -27.53 -32.21
N GLU A 100 10.87 -27.70 -32.28
CA GLU A 100 11.55 -29.02 -32.23
C GLU A 100 11.57 -29.66 -30.83
N ARG A 101 11.17 -28.93 -29.78
CA ARG A 101 11.22 -29.40 -28.38
C ARG A 101 9.84 -29.40 -27.71
N SER A 102 8.80 -29.71 -28.48
CA SER A 102 7.43 -29.76 -27.98
C SER A 102 7.25 -30.72 -26.80
N ASP A 103 7.96 -31.85 -26.78
CA ASP A 103 7.91 -32.82 -25.67
C ASP A 103 8.40 -32.20 -24.35
N LEU A 104 9.42 -31.34 -24.42
CA LEU A 104 9.93 -30.64 -23.24
C LEU A 104 8.95 -29.56 -22.77
N LEU A 105 8.27 -28.86 -23.69
CA LEU A 105 7.20 -27.92 -23.33
C LEU A 105 6.04 -28.65 -22.62
N PHE A 106 5.64 -29.82 -23.10
CA PHE A 106 4.62 -30.64 -22.43
C PHE A 106 5.07 -31.15 -21.07
N ALA A 107 6.32 -31.58 -20.92
CA ALA A 107 6.87 -31.99 -19.63
C ALA A 107 6.88 -30.83 -18.63
N LEU A 108 7.25 -29.61 -19.07
CA LEU A 108 7.21 -28.41 -18.25
C LEU A 108 5.77 -28.00 -17.89
N LEU A 109 4.81 -28.15 -18.81
CA LEU A 109 3.38 -27.96 -18.51
C LEU A 109 2.88 -28.98 -17.49
N PHE A 110 3.26 -30.25 -17.65
CA PHE A 110 2.88 -31.33 -16.73
C PHE A 110 3.43 -31.10 -15.33
N LEU A 111 4.66 -30.60 -15.20
CA LEU A 111 5.24 -30.24 -13.91
C LEU A 111 4.52 -29.07 -13.21
N LEU A 112 3.73 -28.28 -13.97
CA LEU A 112 2.98 -27.14 -13.49
C LEU A 112 1.58 -27.50 -12.96
N LEU A 113 1.04 -28.66 -13.39
CA LEU A 113 -0.26 -29.22 -13.02
C LEU A 113 -0.20 -29.89 -11.63
#